data_AF-A0A1Y1KQP9-F1
#
_entry.id   AF-A0A1Y1KQP9-F1
#
_cell.length_a   1.000
_cell.length_b   1.000
_cell.length_c   1.000
_cell.angle_alpha   90.00
_cell.angle_beta   90.00
_cell.angle_gamma   90.00
#
_symmetry.space_group_name_H-M   'P 1'
#
loop_
_entity.id
_entity.type
_entity.pdbx_description
1 polymer ?
#
loop_
_entity_poly.entity_id
_entity_poly.type
_entity_poly.pdbx_seq_one_letter_code
_entity_poly.pdbx_strand_id
1 'polypeptide(L)'
;IVAAVMFMASYWVCAGQRNKLIQIEYSYTGSKGPAHWRELFPNSAGPCQSPINIVLDDAIAMHVGGADGELRFSEEYSRTPKQMCIHNDGNSVTLYVDFGNDPRPAVMRGPRGEKFEFANASFRWGPNDQEGSEHTINYQNYAMELQAIYIKGSRRYCNCSQAAEDNAML
;
A
#
# COMPACT_ATOMS: atom_id res chain seq x y z
N ILE A 1 12.61 4.64 -5.40
CA ILE A 1 11.80 5.38 -4.40
C ILE A 1 10.39 5.40 -4.97
N VAL A 2 9.54 4.49 -4.50
CA VAL A 2 8.15 4.36 -4.97
C VAL A 2 7.35 5.45 -4.23
N ALA A 3 6.86 6.45 -4.95
CA ALA A 3 5.82 7.30 -4.38
C ALA A 3 4.50 6.53 -4.54
N ALA A 4 4.17 5.74 -3.52
CA ALA A 4 2.83 5.22 -3.39
C ALA A 4 1.92 6.44 -3.23
N VAL A 5 1.07 6.71 -4.23
CA VAL A 5 -0.10 7.55 -3.99
C VAL A 5 -1.03 6.72 -3.13
N MET A 6 -0.76 6.70 -1.83
CA MET A 6 -1.76 6.27 -0.87
C MET A 6 -2.84 7.34 -0.87
N PHE A 7 -3.90 7.07 -1.63
CA PHE A 7 -5.16 7.74 -1.42
C PHE A 7 -5.55 7.50 0.04
N MET A 8 -5.60 8.58 0.80
CA MET A 8 -5.81 8.51 2.24
C MET A 8 -7.15 7.84 2.54
N ALA A 9 -7.08 6.57 2.93
CA ALA A 9 -8.18 5.87 3.55
C ALA A 9 -8.40 6.48 4.95
N SER A 10 -9.56 7.09 5.11
CA SER A 10 -10.32 7.28 6.36
C SER A 10 -9.50 7.35 7.65
N TYR A 11 -9.35 8.56 8.20
CA TYR A 11 -8.84 8.77 9.55
C TYR A 11 -9.67 7.98 10.58
N TRP A 12 -9.09 6.97 11.20
CA TRP A 12 -9.50 6.58 12.55
C TRP A 12 -8.98 7.65 13.52
N VAL A 13 -9.83 8.63 13.80
CA VAL A 13 -9.59 9.59 14.87
C VAL A 13 -9.78 8.84 16.20
N CYS A 14 -8.68 8.63 16.93
CA CYS A 14 -8.78 8.40 18.38
C CYS A 14 -9.61 9.54 18.97
N ALA A 15 -10.70 9.18 19.65
CA ALA A 15 -11.72 10.09 20.16
C ALA A 15 -11.13 11.38 20.75
N GLY A 16 -11.54 12.55 20.25
CA GLY A 16 -11.25 13.81 20.96
C GLY A 16 -11.31 15.13 20.22
N GLN A 17 -11.26 15.21 18.89
CA GLN A 17 -11.31 16.51 18.20
C GLN A 17 -12.21 16.49 16.95
N ARG A 18 -13.34 17.21 17.02
CA ARG A 18 -14.24 17.49 15.90
C ARG A 18 -13.65 18.62 15.04
N ASN A 19 -12.71 18.31 14.17
CA ASN A 19 -12.48 19.13 12.99
C ASN A 19 -13.08 18.39 11.79
N LYS A 20 -14.04 19.04 11.12
CA LYS A 20 -14.63 18.57 9.86
C LYS A 20 -13.53 18.58 8.81
N LEU A 21 -12.82 17.47 8.67
CA LEU A 21 -11.88 17.27 7.58
C LEU A 21 -12.71 17.23 6.28
N ILE A 22 -12.41 18.13 5.34
CA ILE A 22 -12.98 18.07 4.00
C ILE A 22 -12.40 16.82 3.35
N GLN A 23 -13.18 15.76 3.30
CA GLN A 23 -12.81 14.56 2.56
C GLN A 23 -12.93 14.90 1.08
N ILE A 24 -11.80 15.12 0.40
CA ILE A 24 -11.77 15.30 -1.05
C ILE A 24 -12.17 13.96 -1.66
N GLU A 25 -13.36 13.94 -2.26
CA GLU A 25 -13.91 12.75 -2.88
C GLU A 25 -13.21 12.46 -4.20
N TYR A 26 -12.76 11.21 -4.39
CA TYR A 26 -12.18 10.71 -5.62
C TYR A 26 -12.92 9.45 -6.09
N SER A 27 -12.79 9.11 -7.37
CA SER A 27 -13.38 7.91 -7.97
C SER A 27 -12.41 7.28 -8.97
N TYR A 28 -12.72 6.08 -9.45
CA TYR A 28 -12.06 5.45 -10.59
C TYR A 28 -12.73 5.80 -11.94
N THR A 29 -13.86 6.51 -11.93
CA THR A 29 -14.60 6.85 -13.15
C THR A 29 -15.06 8.31 -13.19
N GLY A 30 -15.48 8.76 -14.38
CA GLY A 30 -16.05 10.09 -14.58
C GLY A 30 -15.07 11.24 -14.31
N SER A 31 -15.61 12.40 -13.93
CA SER A 31 -14.86 13.65 -13.70
C SER A 31 -13.98 13.63 -12.44
N LYS A 32 -14.04 12.57 -11.63
CA LYS A 32 -13.19 12.36 -10.46
C LYS A 32 -12.25 11.16 -10.64
N GLY A 33 -12.15 10.65 -11.87
CA GLY A 33 -11.32 9.51 -12.25
C GLY A 33 -9.82 9.84 -12.32
N PRO A 34 -8.96 8.82 -12.53
CA PRO A 34 -7.50 8.96 -12.54
C PRO A 34 -6.95 10.03 -13.48
N ALA A 35 -7.61 10.24 -14.63
CA ALA A 35 -7.22 11.28 -15.59
C ALA A 35 -7.26 12.71 -15.00
N HIS A 36 -8.09 12.92 -13.97
CA HIS A 36 -8.36 14.20 -13.31
C HIS A 36 -7.73 14.30 -11.91
N TRP A 37 -7.15 13.21 -11.37
CA TRP A 37 -6.60 13.22 -10.01
C TRP A 37 -5.53 14.29 -9.80
N ARG A 38 -4.76 14.65 -10.83
CA ARG A 38 -3.77 15.75 -10.75
C ARG A 38 -4.36 17.10 -10.37
N GLU A 39 -5.63 17.35 -10.69
CA GLU A 39 -6.32 18.60 -10.40
C GLU A 39 -6.68 18.68 -8.91
N LEU A 40 -6.98 17.53 -8.30
CA LEU A 40 -7.36 17.41 -6.89
C LEU A 40 -6.16 17.13 -5.97
N PHE A 41 -5.16 16.43 -6.48
CA PHE A 41 -3.99 15.94 -5.77
C PHE A 41 -2.73 16.24 -6.59
N PRO A 42 -2.12 17.43 -6.45
CA PRO A 42 -0.98 17.83 -7.27
C PRO A 42 0.21 16.86 -7.22
N ASN A 43 0.41 16.18 -6.09
CA ASN A 43 1.45 15.15 -5.93
C ASN A 43 1.27 13.94 -6.86
N SER A 44 0.05 13.70 -7.38
CA SER A 44 -0.22 12.64 -8.35
C SER A 44 0.36 12.93 -9.75
N ALA A 45 0.84 14.15 -9.99
CA ALA A 45 1.55 14.53 -11.22
C ALA A 45 3.08 14.47 -11.09
N GLY A 46 3.61 13.90 -9.99
CA GLY A 46 5.04 13.78 -9.76
C GLY A 46 5.74 12.81 -10.73
N PRO A 47 7.09 12.77 -10.75
CA PRO A 47 7.83 11.88 -11.66
C PRO A 47 7.92 10.42 -11.17
N CYS A 48 7.64 10.15 -9.89
CA CYS A 48 7.84 8.83 -9.26
C CYS A 48 6.51 8.14 -8.93
N GLN A 49 5.52 8.25 -9.81
CA GLN A 49 4.18 7.68 -9.59
C GLN A 49 4.14 6.17 -9.79
N SER A 50 3.15 5.55 -9.17
CA SER A 50 2.75 4.17 -9.41
C SER A 50 1.25 4.15 -9.71
N PRO A 51 0.74 3.11 -10.40
CA PRO A 51 1.46 1.92 -10.89
C PRO A 51 2.35 2.20 -12.11
N ILE A 52 3.16 1.21 -12.49
CA ILE A 52 3.95 1.19 -13.73
C ILE A 52 3.77 -0.13 -14.50
N ASN A 53 4.11 -0.11 -15.79
CA ASN A 53 4.38 -1.33 -16.53
C ASN A 53 5.81 -1.80 -16.27
N ILE A 54 5.97 -3.05 -15.85
CA ILE A 54 7.25 -3.70 -15.63
C ILE A 54 7.61 -4.44 -16.92
N VAL A 55 8.50 -3.87 -17.73
CA VAL A 55 9.10 -4.55 -18.88
C VAL A 55 10.26 -5.41 -18.36
N LEU A 56 10.12 -6.72 -18.45
CA LEU A 56 11.10 -7.66 -17.88
C LEU A 56 12.48 -7.53 -18.55
N ASP A 57 12.52 -7.21 -19.84
CA ASP A 57 13.76 -7.02 -20.60
C ASP A 57 14.52 -5.75 -20.21
N ASP A 58 13.81 -4.73 -19.70
CA ASP A 58 14.41 -3.49 -19.19
C ASP A 58 14.78 -3.59 -17.71
N ALA A 59 14.37 -4.66 -17.02
CA ALA A 59 14.59 -4.84 -15.60
C ALA A 59 16.07 -5.18 -15.31
N ILE A 60 16.68 -4.45 -14.38
CA ILE A 60 18.06 -4.69 -13.97
C ILE A 60 18.06 -5.69 -12.82
N ALA A 61 18.66 -6.87 -13.06
CA ALA A 61 18.89 -7.86 -12.02
C ALA A 61 19.85 -7.28 -10.95
N MET A 62 19.30 -6.98 -9.77
CA MET A 62 20.08 -6.54 -8.62
C MET A 62 20.55 -7.73 -7.80
N HIS A 63 21.87 -7.88 -7.65
CA HIS A 63 22.43 -8.84 -6.71
C HIS A 63 22.42 -8.22 -5.30
N VAL A 64 21.39 -8.53 -4.52
CA VAL A 64 21.31 -8.14 -3.13
C VAL A 64 22.17 -9.13 -2.34
N GLY A 65 23.36 -8.72 -1.91
CA GLY A 65 24.45 -9.63 -1.52
C GLY A 65 24.08 -10.70 -0.48
N GLY A 66 24.44 -11.96 -0.78
CA GLY A 66 24.42 -13.11 0.15
C GLY A 66 23.10 -13.36 0.89
N ALA A 67 23.16 -14.15 1.96
CA ALA A 67 22.00 -14.44 2.83
C ALA A 67 21.41 -13.19 3.51
N ASP A 68 22.11 -12.05 3.43
CA ASP A 68 21.66 -10.79 4.02
C ASP A 68 20.80 -9.92 3.09
N GLY A 69 20.80 -10.20 1.78
CA GLY A 69 20.06 -9.46 0.77
C GLY A 69 18.70 -10.03 0.40
N GLU A 70 18.46 -11.33 0.62
CA GLU A 70 17.18 -11.97 0.28
C GLU A 70 16.02 -11.42 1.11
N LEU A 71 14.90 -11.08 0.46
CA LEU A 71 13.70 -10.62 1.15
C LEU A 71 13.21 -11.69 2.12
N ARG A 72 13.09 -11.35 3.40
CA ARG A 72 12.71 -12.29 4.45
C ARG A 72 11.39 -11.89 5.11
N PHE A 73 10.48 -12.85 5.18
CA PHE A 73 9.26 -12.77 5.97
C PHE A 73 9.53 -13.29 7.39
N SER A 74 9.00 -12.60 8.40
CA SER A 74 9.18 -12.99 9.80
C SER A 74 8.28 -14.19 10.18
N GLU A 75 8.61 -14.90 11.25
CA GLU A 75 7.86 -16.08 11.70
C GLU A 75 6.45 -15.73 12.18
N GLU A 76 6.20 -14.46 12.53
CA GLU A 76 4.89 -13.94 12.91
C GLU A 76 3.82 -14.12 11.83
N TYR A 77 4.17 -14.31 10.55
CA TYR A 77 3.20 -14.64 9.50
C TYR A 77 2.47 -15.96 9.74
N SER A 78 3.07 -16.89 10.47
CA SER A 78 2.47 -18.17 10.83
C SER A 78 1.59 -18.09 12.08
N ARG A 79 1.47 -16.92 12.72
CA ARG A 79 0.65 -16.71 13.91
C ARG A 79 -0.77 -16.30 13.53
N THR A 80 -1.75 -16.85 14.24
CA THR A 80 -3.14 -16.44 14.10
C THR A 80 -3.33 -15.04 14.68
N PRO A 81 -3.87 -14.07 13.93
CA PRO A 81 -4.15 -12.75 14.45
C PRO A 81 -5.31 -12.79 15.45
N LYS A 82 -5.39 -11.79 16.32
CA LYS A 82 -6.49 -11.66 17.29
C LYS A 82 -7.81 -11.35 16.60
N GLN A 83 -7.78 -10.47 15.60
CA GLN A 83 -8.94 -10.12 14.80
C GLN A 83 -8.53 -9.68 13.40
N MET A 84 -9.39 -9.95 12.43
CA MET A 84 -9.30 -9.42 11.07
C MET A 84 -10.59 -8.70 10.73
N CYS A 85 -10.48 -7.56 10.05
CA CYS A 85 -11.60 -6.75 9.59
C CYS A 85 -11.41 -6.41 8.13
N ILE A 86 -12.45 -6.64 7.32
CA ILE A 86 -12.48 -6.22 5.92
C ILE A 86 -13.36 -4.97 5.83
N HIS A 87 -12.81 -3.91 5.27
CA HIS A 87 -13.51 -2.65 5.06
C HIS A 87 -13.65 -2.37 3.56
N ASN A 88 -14.87 -2.04 3.14
CA ASN A 88 -15.15 -1.56 1.79
C ASN A 88 -15.53 -0.08 1.88
N ASP A 89 -14.74 0.79 1.27
CA ASP A 89 -14.97 2.25 1.26
C ASP A 89 -15.70 2.73 -0.01
N GLY A 90 -16.18 1.81 -0.84
CA GLY A 90 -16.84 2.07 -2.12
C GLY A 90 -15.89 2.15 -3.31
N ASN A 91 -14.59 2.31 -3.07
CA ASN A 91 -13.54 2.40 -4.09
C ASN A 91 -12.56 1.21 -4.01
N SER A 92 -12.38 0.64 -2.82
CA SER A 92 -11.47 -0.46 -2.56
C SER A 92 -11.94 -1.33 -1.41
N VAL A 93 -11.38 -2.53 -1.34
CA VAL A 93 -11.49 -3.41 -0.16
C VAL A 93 -10.13 -3.46 0.52
N THR A 94 -10.11 -3.16 1.82
CA THR A 94 -8.91 -3.17 2.65
C THR A 94 -9.09 -4.12 3.84
N LEU A 95 -8.13 -5.03 4.01
CA LEU A 95 -7.99 -5.92 5.15
C LEU A 95 -7.13 -5.24 6.22
N TYR A 96 -7.73 -5.06 7.40
CA TYR A 96 -7.06 -4.65 8.62
C TYR A 96 -6.89 -5.85 9.54
N VAL A 97 -5.73 -5.93 10.19
CA VAL A 97 -5.40 -7.03 11.09
C VAL A 97 -4.97 -6.46 12.45
N ASP A 98 -5.66 -6.91 13.50
CA ASP A 98 -5.32 -6.63 14.89
C ASP A 98 -4.49 -7.80 15.46
N PHE A 99 -3.27 -7.46 15.89
CA PHE A 99 -2.34 -8.37 16.56
C PHE A 99 -2.34 -8.13 18.08
N GLY A 100 -3.17 -7.22 18.61
CA GLY A 100 -3.15 -6.82 20.01
C GLY A 100 -1.78 -6.30 20.43
N ASN A 101 -1.19 -6.93 21.46
CA ASN A 101 0.16 -6.62 21.93
C ASN A 101 1.25 -7.51 21.30
N ASP A 102 0.86 -8.49 20.47
CA ASP A 102 1.80 -9.41 19.87
C ASP A 102 2.64 -8.72 18.78
N PRO A 103 3.86 -9.24 18.51
CA PRO A 103 4.65 -8.77 17.38
C PRO A 103 3.87 -8.91 16.06
N ARG A 104 3.90 -7.84 15.25
CA ARG A 104 3.30 -7.84 13.91
C ARG A 104 4.18 -8.63 12.92
N PRO A 105 3.59 -9.33 11.94
CA PRO A 105 4.30 -9.83 10.76
C PRO A 105 5.12 -8.74 10.11
N ALA A 106 6.33 -9.07 9.67
CA ALA A 106 7.23 -8.09 9.10
C ALA A 106 8.02 -8.65 7.92
N VAL A 107 8.35 -7.75 7.00
CA VAL A 107 9.32 -7.98 5.93
C VAL A 107 10.64 -7.31 6.30
N MET A 108 11.74 -7.99 6.02
CA MET A 108 13.10 -7.56 6.34
C MET A 108 14.00 -7.80 5.14
N ARG A 109 15.17 -7.14 5.13
CA ARG A 109 16.19 -7.28 4.08
C ARG A 109 15.68 -6.74 2.73
N GLY A 110 16.11 -7.30 1.60
CA GLY A 110 15.77 -6.81 0.27
C GLY A 110 16.37 -5.42 -0.03
N PRO A 111 15.82 -4.69 -1.03
CA PRO A 111 16.42 -3.44 -1.51
C PRO A 111 16.55 -2.32 -0.47
N ARG A 112 15.74 -2.34 0.60
CA ARG A 112 15.80 -1.33 1.66
C ARG A 112 16.65 -1.78 2.85
N GLY A 113 16.86 -3.07 3.07
CA GLY A 113 17.65 -3.58 4.19
C GLY A 113 17.06 -3.35 5.59
N GLU A 114 15.87 -2.74 5.69
CA GLU A 114 15.21 -2.38 6.95
C GLU A 114 14.04 -3.30 7.27
N LYS A 115 13.58 -3.31 8.52
CA LYS A 115 12.38 -4.02 8.95
C LYS A 115 11.14 -3.14 8.77
N PHE A 116 10.14 -3.65 8.06
CA PHE A 116 8.82 -3.03 7.93
C PHE A 116 7.74 -3.98 8.45
N GLU A 117 6.86 -3.47 9.30
CA GLU A 117 5.80 -4.23 9.96
C GLU A 117 4.49 -4.09 9.20
N PHE A 118 3.76 -5.19 9.02
CA PHE A 118 2.51 -5.24 8.28
C PHE A 118 1.45 -4.35 8.94
N ALA A 119 0.85 -3.48 8.13
CA ALA A 119 -0.19 -2.55 8.55
C ALA A 119 -1.56 -2.99 8.05
N ASN A 120 -1.73 -3.12 6.75
CA ASN A 120 -2.96 -3.55 6.09
C ASN A 120 -2.66 -4.11 4.70
N ALA A 121 -3.70 -4.63 4.04
CA ALA A 121 -3.63 -5.06 2.66
C ALA A 121 -4.84 -4.54 1.88
N SER A 122 -4.63 -3.98 0.70
CA SER A 122 -5.70 -3.52 -0.18
C SER A 122 -5.76 -4.35 -1.45
N PHE A 123 -6.97 -4.54 -1.96
CA PHE A 123 -7.22 -5.28 -3.19
C PHE A 123 -7.65 -4.32 -4.30
N ARG A 124 -7.22 -4.63 -5.52
CA ARG A 124 -7.61 -3.97 -6.77
C ARG A 124 -8.05 -5.05 -7.76
N TRP A 125 -9.18 -4.86 -8.42
CA TRP A 125 -9.72 -5.82 -9.37
C TRP A 125 -10.54 -5.10 -10.44
N GLY A 126 -10.73 -5.78 -11.58
CA GLY A 126 -11.49 -5.27 -12.71
C GLY A 126 -12.84 -5.96 -12.84
N PRO A 127 -13.61 -5.61 -13.87
CA PRO A 127 -14.91 -6.21 -14.14
C PRO A 127 -14.84 -7.66 -14.65
N ASN A 128 -13.67 -8.16 -15.07
CA ASN A 128 -13.48 -9.53 -15.59
C ASN A 128 -12.03 -10.01 -15.42
N ASP A 129 -11.77 -11.28 -15.71
CA ASP A 129 -10.48 -11.94 -15.47
C ASP A 129 -9.31 -11.44 -16.35
N GLN A 130 -9.57 -10.59 -17.35
CA GLN A 130 -8.53 -10.05 -18.23
C GLN A 130 -7.99 -8.69 -17.77
N GLU A 131 -8.59 -8.08 -16.76
CA GLU A 131 -8.23 -6.74 -16.27
C GLU A 131 -8.43 -6.61 -14.76
N GLY A 132 -7.66 -5.75 -14.10
CA GLY A 132 -7.89 -5.43 -12.69
C GLY A 132 -6.66 -5.07 -11.87
N SER A 133 -5.50 -5.63 -12.20
CA SER A 133 -4.24 -5.20 -11.61
C SER A 133 -3.94 -3.75 -11.98
N GLU A 134 -3.31 -3.02 -11.07
CA GLU A 134 -2.86 -1.65 -11.34
C GLU A 134 -1.51 -1.70 -12.06
N HIS A 135 -0.58 -2.53 -11.59
CA HIS A 135 0.66 -2.85 -12.28
C HIS A 135 0.42 -3.82 -13.43
N THR A 136 1.27 -3.73 -14.45
CA THR A 136 1.31 -4.65 -15.58
C THR A 136 2.70 -5.25 -15.73
N ILE A 137 2.79 -6.45 -16.29
CA ILE A 137 4.06 -7.11 -16.64
C ILE A 137 4.08 -7.29 -18.14
N ASN A 138 5.06 -6.72 -18.84
CA ASN A 138 5.11 -6.71 -20.30
C ASN A 138 3.78 -6.28 -20.93
N TYR A 139 3.15 -5.23 -20.38
CA TYR A 139 1.85 -4.67 -20.77
C TYR A 139 0.65 -5.61 -20.57
N GLN A 140 0.83 -6.73 -19.88
CA GLN A 140 -0.25 -7.65 -19.53
C GLN A 140 -0.84 -7.30 -18.16
N ASN A 141 -2.17 -7.17 -18.12
CA ASN A 141 -2.95 -7.06 -16.89
C ASN A 141 -3.29 -8.44 -16.32
N TYR A 142 -3.55 -8.48 -15.02
CA TYR A 142 -4.06 -9.63 -14.30
C TYR A 142 -5.41 -9.29 -13.66
N ALA A 143 -6.20 -10.31 -13.32
CA ALA A 143 -7.55 -10.14 -12.78
C ALA A 143 -7.59 -9.33 -11.47
N MET A 144 -6.54 -9.41 -10.65
CA MET A 144 -6.50 -8.80 -9.32
C MET A 144 -5.06 -8.51 -8.88
N GLU A 145 -4.87 -7.43 -8.12
CA GLU A 145 -3.63 -7.10 -7.42
C GLU A 145 -3.89 -6.95 -5.92
N LEU A 146 -3.02 -7.57 -5.12
CA LEU A 146 -2.95 -7.39 -3.67
C LEU A 146 -1.77 -6.47 -3.35
N GLN A 147 -2.06 -5.36 -2.68
CA GLN A 147 -1.06 -4.42 -2.19
C GLN A 147 -0.96 -4.58 -0.67
N ALA A 148 0.09 -5.28 -0.22
CA ALA A 148 0.40 -5.40 1.20
C ALA A 148 1.24 -4.20 1.65
N ILE A 149 0.75 -3.47 2.64
CA ILE A 149 1.32 -2.21 3.11
C ILE A 149 2.09 -2.44 4.41
N TYR A 150 3.33 -1.96 4.45
CA TYR A 150 4.21 -2.11 5.61
C TYR A 150 4.74 -0.77 6.12
N ILE A 151 4.96 -0.68 7.44
CA ILE A 151 5.42 0.54 8.10
C ILE A 151 6.70 0.26 8.90
N LYS A 152 7.71 1.10 8.71
CA LYS A 152 8.91 1.14 9.53
C LYS A 152 8.61 1.79 10.87
N GLY A 153 8.80 1.04 11.96
CA GLY A 153 8.53 1.52 13.30
C GLY A 153 7.05 1.84 13.52
N SER A 154 6.17 0.90 13.17
CA SER A 154 4.71 1.08 13.15
C SER A 154 4.13 1.67 14.43
N ARG A 155 4.74 1.35 15.59
CA ARG A 155 4.35 1.89 16.90
C ARG A 155 4.52 3.41 17.05
N ARG A 156 5.23 4.07 16.13
CA ARG A 156 5.41 5.54 16.11
C ARG A 156 4.25 6.28 15.46
N TYR A 157 3.40 5.57 14.72
CA TYR A 157 2.38 6.16 13.85
C TYR A 157 0.99 5.72 14.28
N CYS A 158 0.04 6.65 14.29
CA CYS A 158 -1.36 6.34 14.56
C CYS A 158 -2.08 5.75 13.34
N ASN A 159 -1.58 6.00 12.13
CA ASN A 159 -2.15 5.53 10.87
C ASN A 159 -1.10 5.55 9.73
N CYS A 160 -1.45 4.96 8.58
CA CYS A 160 -0.57 4.89 7.41
C CYS A 160 -0.29 6.28 6.81
N SER A 161 -1.22 7.23 6.89
CA SER A 161 -1.03 8.59 6.35
C SER A 161 0.13 9.31 7.02
N GLN A 162 0.22 9.24 8.36
CA GLN A 162 1.31 9.83 9.11
C GLN A 162 2.66 9.16 8.77
N ALA A 163 2.67 7.84 8.60
CA ALA A 163 3.87 7.11 8.18
C ALA A 163 4.28 7.44 6.74
N ALA A 164 3.33 7.78 5.86
CA ALA A 164 3.59 8.19 4.49
C ALA A 164 4.33 9.52 4.41
N GLU A 165 3.93 10.50 5.23
CA GLU A 165 4.58 11.81 5.33
C GLU A 165 6.07 11.68 5.70
N ASP A 166 6.41 10.68 6.52
CA ASP A 166 7.77 10.38 6.97
C ASP A 166 8.55 9.42 6.05
N ASN A 167 8.00 9.03 4.89
CA ASN A 167 8.58 8.00 3.99
C ASN A 167 8.86 6.64 4.69
N ALA A 168 8.07 6.34 5.74
CA ALA A 168 8.19 5.13 6.54
C ALA A 168 7.42 3.93 5.97
N MET A 169 6.78 4.11 4.81
CA MET A 169 5.94 3.09 4.16
C MET A 169 6.75 2.26 3.16
N LEU A 170 6.45 0.96 3.08
CA LEU A 170 6.87 0.05 2.02
C LEU A 170 5.64 -0.57 1.37
#